data_AF-A0A7V9E8A6-F1
#
_entry.id   AF-A0A7V9E8A6-F1
#
_cell.length_a   1.000
_cell.length_b   1.000
_cell.length_c   1.000
_cell.angle_alpha   90.00
_cell.angle_beta   90.00
_cell.angle_gamma   90.00
#
_symmetry.space_group_name_H-M   'P 1'
#
loop_
_entity.id
_entity.type
_entity.pdbx_description
1 polymer ?
#
loop_
_entity_poly.entity_id
_entity_poly.type
_entity_poly.pdbx_seq_one_letter_code
_entity_poly.pdbx_strand_id
1 'polypeptide(L)' 'MRTTLKLDDDVAAAAQQLREAEQIGLSEAVNRLARLGLVRSNARVRQEPFVQQTYDLGLLVDVTNIAEVLELLDEQR' A
#
# COMPACT_ATOMS: atom_id res chain seq x y z
N MET A 1 6.37 2.24 28.13
CA MET A 1 7.85 2.24 28.09
C MET A 1 8.33 3.69 27.98
N ARG A 2 9.45 4.07 28.61
CA ARG A 2 10.04 5.39 28.45
C ARG A 2 11.24 5.30 27.52
N THR A 3 11.21 6.08 26.45
CA THR A 3 12.23 6.05 25.40
C THR A 3 12.53 7.48 24.98
N THR A 4 13.80 7.79 24.78
CA THR A 4 14.22 9.07 24.20
C THR A 4 14.29 8.91 22.68
N LEU A 5 13.65 9.81 21.96
CA LEU A 5 13.58 9.81 20.50
C LEU A 5 13.84 11.21 19.98
N LYS A 6 14.39 11.31 18.77
CA LYS A 6 14.50 12.58 18.04
C LYS A 6 13.29 12.72 17.13
N LEU A 7 12.74 13.93 17.06
CA LEU A 7 11.66 14.28 16.15
C LEU A 7 12.20 15.26 15.11
N ASP A 8 11.85 15.03 13.86
CA ASP A 8 12.04 16.01 12.80
C ASP A 8 11.05 17.18 13.00
N ASP A 9 11.37 18.34 12.43
CA ASP A 9 10.63 19.59 12.67
C ASP A 9 9.15 19.50 12.27
N ASP A 10 8.84 18.76 11.21
CA ASP A 10 7.48 18.52 10.73
C ASP A 10 6.68 17.64 11.71
N VAL A 11 7.30 16.61 12.28
CA VAL A 11 6.68 15.74 13.29
C VAL A 11 6.45 16.51 14.60
N ALA A 12 7.40 17.36 15.00
CA ALA A 12 7.26 18.21 16.17
C ALA A 12 6.09 19.22 15.99
N ALA A 13 5.97 19.83 14.81
CA ALA A 13 4.87 20.72 14.47
C ALA A 13 3.51 20.01 14.51
N ALA A 14 3.40 18.81 13.94
CA ALA A 14 2.18 18.01 13.99
C ALA A 14 1.77 17.64 15.43
N ALA A 15 2.74 17.27 16.26
CA ALA A 15 2.48 17.00 17.69
C ALA A 15 1.99 18.27 18.41
N GLN A 16 2.57 19.43 18.11
CA GLN A 16 2.17 20.70 18.71
C GLN A 16 0.75 21.11 18.32
N GLN A 17 0.37 20.98 17.05
CA GLN A 17 -0.99 21.24 16.60
C GLN A 17 -2.02 20.37 17.35
N LEU A 18 -1.70 19.10 17.54
CA LEU A 18 -2.58 18.18 18.29
C LEU A 18 -2.68 18.56 19.77
N ARG A 19 -1.57 19.00 20.38
CA ARG A 19 -1.57 19.52 21.76
C ARG A 19 -2.47 20.73 21.91
N GLU A 20 -2.44 21.66 20.96
CA GLU A 20 -3.25 22.88 21.00
C GLU A 20 -4.73 22.56 20.79
N ALA A 21 -5.04 21.66 19.85
CA ALA A 21 -6.40 21.26 19.53
C ALA A 21 -7.07 20.47 20.66
N GLU A 22 -6.35 19.54 21.29
CA GLU A 22 -6.92 18.62 22.29
C GLU A 22 -6.52 18.96 23.73
N GLN A 23 -5.68 19.99 23.94
CA GLN A 23 -5.17 20.42 25.26
C GLN A 23 -4.45 19.28 26.02
N ILE A 24 -3.68 18.47 25.30
CA ILE A 24 -2.97 17.31 25.85
C ILE A 24 -1.46 17.52 25.98
N GLY A 25 -0.80 16.63 26.75
CA GLY A 25 0.65 16.63 26.91
C GLY A 25 1.40 16.13 25.66
N LEU A 26 2.67 16.49 25.52
CA LEU A 26 3.51 16.09 24.37
C LEU A 26 3.62 14.57 24.22
N SER A 27 3.89 13.86 25.33
CA SER A 27 3.98 12.39 25.31
C SER A 27 2.69 11.75 24.83
N GLU A 28 1.54 12.31 25.23
CA GLU A 28 0.23 11.80 24.83
C GLU A 28 -0.03 12.07 23.34
N ALA A 29 0.24 13.29 22.87
CA ALA A 29 0.13 13.65 21.46
C ALA A 29 0.97 12.74 20.56
N VAL A 30 2.24 12.49 20.92
CA VAL A 30 3.13 11.61 20.16
C VAL A 30 2.59 10.17 20.14
N ASN A 31 2.15 9.64 21.28
CA ASN A 31 1.58 8.30 21.34
C ASN A 31 0.27 8.18 20.54
N ARG A 32 -0.55 9.22 20.51
CA ARG A 32 -1.79 9.29 19.72
C ARG A 32 -1.46 9.21 18.22
N LEU A 33 -0.54 10.06 17.75
CA LEU A 33 -0.10 10.07 16.35
C LEU A 33 0.51 8.71 15.94
N ALA A 34 1.37 8.13 16.80
CA ALA A 34 1.95 6.81 16.55
C ALA A 34 0.88 5.72 16.39
N ARG A 35 -0.12 5.68 17.28
CA ARG A 35 -1.23 4.72 17.19
C ARG A 35 -2.08 4.92 15.93
N LEU A 36 -2.38 6.15 15.55
CA LEU A 36 -3.09 6.44 14.29
C LEU A 36 -2.30 5.96 13.07
N GLY A 37 -0.96 6.12 13.09
CA GLY A 37 -0.07 5.58 12.07
C GLY A 37 -0.14 4.05 11.98
N LEU A 38 -0.11 3.35 13.11
CA LEU A 38 -0.24 1.89 13.16
C LEU A 38 -1.57 1.36 12.62
N VAL A 39 -2.68 2.07 12.92
CA VAL A 39 -4.00 1.70 12.37
C VAL A 39 -4.02 1.87 10.86
N ARG A 40 -3.46 2.97 10.33
CA ARG A 40 -3.36 3.21 8.89
C ARG A 40 -2.46 2.20 8.18
N SER A 41 -1.33 1.82 8.76
CA SER A 41 -0.46 0.79 8.19
C SER A 41 -1.14 -0.59 8.17
N ASN A 42 -1.90 -0.92 9.22
CA ASN A 42 -2.65 -2.17 9.28
C ASN A 42 -3.88 -2.17 8.37
N ALA A 43 -4.47 -1.00 8.08
CA ALA A 43 -5.55 -0.88 7.11
C ALA A 43 -5.08 -1.20 5.68
N ARG A 44 -3.79 -1.08 5.36
CA ARG A 44 -3.20 -1.53 4.09
C ARG A 44 -3.24 -3.06 3.92
N VAL A 45 -3.58 -3.81 4.97
CA VAL A 45 -3.72 -5.29 4.95
C VAL A 45 -5.16 -5.73 4.62
N ARG A 46 -6.11 -4.81 4.42
CA ARG A 46 -7.24 -5.10 3.53
C ARG A 46 -6.78 -4.87 2.10
N GLN A 47 -5.90 -5.74 1.62
CA GLN A 47 -5.73 -5.88 0.18
C GLN A 47 -7.09 -6.32 -0.34
N GLU A 48 -7.74 -5.50 -1.17
CA GLU A 48 -8.89 -6.00 -1.90
C GLU A 48 -8.48 -7.30 -2.59
N PRO A 49 -9.30 -8.36 -2.56
CA PRO A 49 -8.97 -9.59 -3.24
C PRO A 49 -8.57 -9.28 -4.67
N PHE A 50 -7.46 -9.85 -5.15
CA PHE A 50 -7.09 -9.69 -6.54
C PHE A 50 -8.26 -10.19 -7.42
N VAL A 51 -8.82 -9.27 -8.22
CA VAL A 51 -9.84 -9.59 -9.22
C VAL A 51 -9.16 -9.61 -10.57
N GLN A 52 -8.98 -10.80 -11.13
CA GLN A 52 -8.47 -10.95 -12.49
C GLN A 52 -9.47 -10.31 -13.46
N GLN A 53 -9.02 -9.27 -14.19
CA GLN A 53 -9.78 -8.73 -15.30
C GLN A 53 -9.52 -9.58 -16.52
N THR A 54 -10.50 -10.38 -16.93
CA THR A 54 -10.48 -11.12 -18.19
C THR A 54 -11.18 -10.30 -19.27
N TYR A 55 -10.67 -10.41 -20.50
CA TYR A 55 -11.28 -9.85 -21.69
C TYR A 55 -11.49 -10.98 -22.68
N ASP A 56 -12.59 -10.96 -23.41
CA ASP A 56 -12.79 -11.87 -24.53
C ASP A 56 -11.87 -11.45 -25.67
N LEU A 57 -10.83 -12.24 -25.91
CA LEU A 57 -9.86 -12.01 -26.98
C LEU A 57 -10.33 -12.61 -28.31
N GLY A 58 -11.50 -13.28 -28.35
CA GLY A 58 -12.05 -13.90 -29.56
C GLY A 58 -11.23 -15.06 -30.13
N LEU A 59 -10.12 -15.42 -29.47
CA LEU A 59 -9.18 -16.43 -29.91
C LEU A 59 -8.70 -17.24 -28.70
N LEU A 60 -8.98 -18.55 -28.72
CA LEU A 60 -8.41 -19.52 -27.79
C LEU A 60 -7.30 -20.25 -28.56
N VAL A 61 -6.06 -19.93 -28.24
CA VAL A 61 -4.90 -20.66 -28.77
C VAL A 61 -4.48 -21.68 -27.73
N ASP A 62 -4.33 -22.94 -28.15
CA ASP A 62 -3.75 -23.97 -27.28
C ASP A 62 -2.25 -23.66 -27.08
N VAL A 63 -1.92 -23.22 -25.86
CA VAL A 63 -0.54 -22.88 -25.46
C VAL A 63 0.18 -24.04 -24.78
N THR A 64 -0.36 -25.25 -24.85
CA THR A 64 0.33 -26.45 -24.34
C THR A 64 1.61 -26.73 -25.14
N ASN A 65 1.64 -26.37 -26.42
CA ASN A 65 2.84 -26.33 -27.25
C ASN A 65 2.99 -24.97 -27.94
N ILE A 66 3.76 -24.07 -27.32
CA ILE A 66 3.96 -22.70 -27.83
C ILE A 66 4.78 -22.68 -29.13
N ALA A 67 5.60 -23.71 -29.40
CA ALA A 67 6.48 -23.74 -30.58
C ALA A 67 5.67 -23.79 -31.89
N GLU A 68 4.64 -24.64 -31.96
CA GLU A 68 3.76 -24.76 -33.14
C GLU A 68 2.97 -23.46 -33.41
N VAL A 69 2.56 -22.76 -32.35
CA VAL A 69 1.85 -21.47 -32.47
C VAL A 69 2.78 -20.40 -33.05
N LEU A 70 4.04 -20.37 -32.62
CA LEU A 70 5.01 -19.39 -33.10
C LEU A 70 5.43 -19.67 -34.56
N GLU A 71 5.59 -20.94 -34.95
CA GLU A 71 5.85 -21.31 -36.35
C GLU A 71 4.74 -20.84 -37.30
N LEU A 72 3.47 -21.01 -36.91
CA LEU A 72 2.33 -20.53 -37.71
C LEU A 72 2.33 -19.00 -37.91
N LEU A 73 2.81 -18.23 -36.93
CA LEU A 73 2.90 -16.77 -37.03
C LEU A 73 4.06 -16.32 -37.93
N ASP A 74 5.17 -17.05 -37.93
CA ASP A 74 6.32 -16.75 -38.79
C ASP A 74 6.02 -17.06 -40.27
N GLU A 75 5.14 -18.03 -40.56
CA GLU A 75 4.69 -18.34 -41.93
C GLU A 75 3.76 -17.28 -42.55
N GLN A 76 3.09 -16.45 -41.73
CA GLN A 76 2.19 -15.38 -42.22
C GLN A 76 2.88 -14.04 -42.51
N ARG A 77 4.23 -14.01 -42.50
CA ARG A 77 5.02 -12.79 -42.65
C ARG A 77 5.81 -12.76 -43.96
#